data_AF-A0A923D3R4-F1
#
_entry.id   AF-A0A923D3R4-F1
#
_cell.length_a   1.000
_cell.length_b   1.000
_cell.length_c   1.000
_cell.angle_alpha   90.00
_cell.angle_beta   90.00
_cell.angle_gamma   90.00
#
_symmetry.space_group_name_H-M   'P 1'
#
loop_
_entity.id
_entity.type
_entity.pdbx_description
1 polymer ?
#
loop_
_entity_poly.entity_id
_entity_poly.type
_entity_poly.pdbx_seq_one_letter_code
_entity_poly.pdbx_strand_id
1 'polypeptide(L)'
;MSKHLKQLIFVTLCLFFGGGTAFAQSVVIKGSTTVLPIAQSTLEAYMKANPGVNISLSGGGSGEGIKALIDKTTDIANSSREIKKNEVELAKSKGVDPNEIIVAFDAIVPIVNPRNKITGLSVD
;
A
#
# COMPACT_ATOMS: atom_id res chain seq x y z
N MET A 1 -16.27 -45.24 31.05
CA MET A 1 -16.19 -44.70 29.67
C MET A 1 -15.07 -45.43 28.93
N SER A 2 -15.39 -46.18 27.87
CA SER A 2 -14.45 -47.04 27.14
C SER A 2 -13.24 -46.24 26.62
N LYS A 3 -12.04 -46.84 26.67
CA LYS A 3 -10.78 -46.24 26.21
C LYS A 3 -10.87 -45.74 24.76
N HIS A 4 -11.65 -46.45 23.94
CA HIS A 4 -11.92 -46.11 22.54
C HIS A 4 -12.84 -44.89 22.38
N LEU A 5 -13.77 -44.67 23.31
CA LEU A 5 -14.66 -43.51 23.28
C LEU A 5 -13.90 -42.21 23.60
N LYS A 6 -12.90 -42.28 24.50
CA LYS A 6 -12.01 -41.14 24.77
C LYS A 6 -11.10 -40.80 23.58
N GLN A 7 -10.60 -41.82 22.87
CA GLN A 7 -9.78 -41.61 21.68
C GLN A 7 -10.58 -40.98 20.53
N LEU A 8 -11.83 -41.41 20.34
CA LEU A 8 -12.70 -40.87 19.29
C LEU A 8 -13.06 -39.40 19.53
N ILE A 9 -13.34 -39.03 20.78
CA ILE A 9 -13.59 -37.63 21.18
C ILE A 9 -12.34 -36.77 20.96
N PHE A 10 -11.15 -37.28 21.30
CA PHE A 10 -9.89 -36.55 21.14
C PHE A 10 -9.55 -36.28 19.66
N VAL A 11 -9.74 -37.27 18.78
CA VAL A 11 -9.50 -37.12 17.34
C VAL A 11 -10.50 -36.14 16.70
N THR A 12 -11.76 -36.18 17.12
CA THR A 12 -12.80 -35.25 16.63
C THR A 12 -12.55 -33.82 17.09
N LEU A 13 -12.04 -33.63 18.31
CA LEU A 13 -11.67 -32.33 18.85
C LEU A 13 -10.45 -31.73 18.13
N CYS A 14 -9.45 -32.56 17.79
CA CYS A 14 -8.29 -32.13 17.00
C CYS A 14 -8.66 -31.73 15.57
N LEU A 15 -9.62 -32.40 14.94
CA LEU A 15 -10.11 -32.04 13.60
C LEU A 15 -10.90 -30.72 13.60
N PHE A 16 -11.56 -30.37 14.71
CA PHE A 16 -12.24 -29.09 14.87
C PHE A 16 -11.30 -27.91 15.18
N PHE A 17 -10.15 -28.16 15.81
CA PHE A 17 -9.15 -27.14 16.16
C PHE A 17 -7.98 -27.03 15.19
N GLY A 18 -7.81 -28.00 14.28
CA GLY A 18 -6.73 -28.05 13.29
C GLY A 18 -6.99 -27.22 12.02
N GLY A 19 -8.15 -26.58 11.90
CA GLY A 19 -8.43 -25.63 10.84
C GLY A 19 -7.61 -24.37 11.04
N GLY A 20 -6.39 -24.35 10.51
CA GLY A 20 -5.55 -23.16 10.50
C GLY A 20 -6.34 -21.99 9.95
N THR A 21 -6.53 -20.96 10.76
CA THR A 21 -7.09 -19.69 10.31
C THR A 21 -6.15 -19.17 9.22
N ALA A 22 -6.56 -19.27 7.97
CA ALA A 22 -5.88 -18.57 6.89
C ALA A 22 -5.98 -17.07 7.19
N PHE A 23 -4.90 -16.50 7.73
CA PHE A 23 -4.79 -15.07 7.93
C PHE A 23 -4.83 -14.41 6.55
N ALA A 24 -6.01 -13.91 6.16
CA ALA A 24 -6.16 -13.03 5.02
C ALA A 24 -5.55 -11.67 5.40
N GLN A 25 -4.23 -11.57 5.33
CA GLN A 25 -3.53 -10.33 5.62
C GLN A 25 -3.81 -9.35 4.47
N SER A 26 -4.56 -8.30 4.75
CA SER A 26 -4.88 -7.25 3.78
C SER A 26 -3.73 -6.24 3.76
N VAL A 27 -3.27 -5.87 2.56
CA VAL A 27 -2.30 -4.78 2.37
C VAL A 27 -3.05 -3.47 2.16
N VAL A 28 -2.61 -2.41 2.83
CA VAL A 28 -3.19 -1.07 2.74
C VAL A 28 -2.17 -0.13 2.11
N ILE A 29 -2.57 0.51 1.01
CA ILE A 29 -1.77 1.46 0.25
C ILE A 29 -2.46 2.82 0.25
N LYS A 30 -1.74 3.89 0.63
CA LYS A 30 -2.25 5.26 0.64
C LYS A 30 -1.26 6.23 0.01
N GLY A 31 -1.75 7.32 -0.59
CA GLY A 31 -0.90 8.46 -0.90
C GLY A 31 -1.18 9.14 -2.23
N SER A 32 -0.14 9.30 -3.05
CA SER A 32 -0.17 10.13 -4.25
C SER A 32 -1.35 9.83 -5.19
N THR A 33 -2.04 10.89 -5.59
CA THR A 33 -3.12 10.83 -6.58
C THR A 33 -2.57 10.65 -8.00
N THR A 34 -1.34 11.09 -8.29
CA THR A 34 -0.73 10.92 -9.61
C THR A 34 -0.25 9.48 -9.83
N VAL A 35 0.17 8.79 -8.77
CA VAL A 35 0.60 7.38 -8.82
C VAL A 35 -0.60 6.42 -8.79
N LEU A 36 -1.77 6.90 -8.35
CA LEU A 36 -2.97 6.09 -8.13
C LEU A 36 -3.37 5.19 -9.33
N PRO A 37 -3.41 5.67 -10.58
CA PRO A 37 -3.86 4.85 -11.71
C PRO A 37 -2.91 3.68 -12.01
N ILE A 38 -1.60 3.91 -11.88
CA ILE A 38 -0.57 2.88 -12.11
C ILE A 38 -0.61 1.86 -10.96
N ALA A 39 -0.73 2.32 -9.72
CA ALA A 39 -0.86 1.44 -8.56
C ALA A 39 -2.13 0.58 -8.62
N GLN A 40 -3.26 1.14 -9.07
CA GLN A 40 -4.51 0.41 -9.26
C GLN A 40 -4.36 -0.70 -10.31
N SER A 41 -3.78 -0.37 -11.47
CA SER A 41 -3.54 -1.37 -12.52
C SER A 41 -2.61 -2.49 -12.04
N THR A 42 -1.59 -2.13 -11.24
CA THR A 42 -0.62 -3.09 -10.69
C THR A 42 -1.26 -4.02 -9.65
N LEU A 43 -2.06 -3.49 -8.72
CA LEU A 43 -2.71 -4.33 -7.70
C LEU A 43 -3.77 -5.25 -8.30
N GLU A 44 -4.48 -4.83 -9.35
CA GLU A 44 -5.46 -5.68 -10.03
C GLU A 44 -4.78 -6.88 -10.70
N ALA A 45 -3.68 -6.63 -11.41
CA ALA A 45 -2.86 -7.68 -12.01
C ALA A 45 -2.29 -8.63 -10.94
N TYR A 46 -1.80 -8.08 -9.83
CA TYR A 46 -1.23 -8.87 -8.73
C TYR A 46 -2.28 -9.75 -8.03
N MET A 47 -3.45 -9.20 -7.68
CA MET A 47 -4.52 -9.96 -7.03
C MET A 47 -5.11 -11.02 -7.97
N LYS A 48 -5.16 -10.75 -9.28
CA LYS A 48 -5.54 -11.76 -10.27
C LYS A 48 -4.54 -12.93 -10.33
N ALA A 49 -3.25 -12.65 -10.20
CA ALA A 49 -2.21 -13.67 -10.19
C ALA A 49 -2.07 -14.40 -8.84
N ASN A 50 -2.53 -13.79 -7.74
CA ASN A 50 -2.38 -14.30 -6.38
C ASN A 50 -3.74 -14.38 -5.66
N PRO A 51 -4.52 -15.46 -5.90
CA PRO A 51 -5.80 -15.66 -5.24
C PRO A 51 -5.68 -15.66 -3.71
N GLY A 52 -6.55 -14.92 -3.03
CA GLY A 52 -6.55 -14.81 -1.57
C GLY A 52 -5.77 -13.63 -1.01
N VAL A 53 -5.00 -12.91 -1.82
CA VAL A 53 -4.43 -11.61 -1.44
C VAL A 53 -5.49 -10.52 -1.59
N ASN A 54 -5.62 -9.67 -0.59
CA ASN A 54 -6.46 -8.48 -0.64
C ASN A 54 -5.62 -7.22 -0.48
N ILE A 55 -5.79 -6.26 -1.39
CA ILE A 55 -5.07 -4.99 -1.40
C ILE A 55 -6.09 -3.86 -1.49
N SER A 56 -6.01 -2.91 -0.57
CA SER A 56 -6.78 -1.67 -0.60
C SER A 56 -5.89 -0.51 -0.99
N LEU A 57 -6.41 0.39 -1.83
CA LEU A 57 -5.69 1.55 -2.33
C LEU A 57 -6.57 2.79 -2.17
N SER A 58 -6.01 3.87 -1.63
CA SER A 58 -6.68 5.17 -1.59
C SER A 58 -5.75 6.34 -1.91
N GLY A 59 -6.27 7.30 -2.67
CA GLY A 59 -5.60 8.58 -2.91
C GLY A 59 -5.79 9.57 -1.75
N GLY A 60 -4.86 10.51 -1.63
CA GLY A 60 -4.89 11.59 -0.64
C GLY A 60 -3.73 12.60 -0.78
N GLY A 61 -2.77 12.32 -1.67
CA GLY A 61 -1.55 13.09 -1.88
C GLY A 61 -0.33 12.46 -1.22
N SER A 62 0.86 12.77 -1.74
CA SER A 62 2.13 12.18 -1.28
C SER A 62 2.39 12.43 0.21
N GLY A 63 2.10 13.64 0.70
CA GLY A 63 2.26 13.97 2.12
C GLY A 63 1.33 13.18 3.04
N GLU A 64 0.09 12.97 2.62
CA GLU A 64 -0.88 12.16 3.38
C GLU A 64 -0.44 10.69 3.43
N GLY A 65 0.05 10.14 2.31
CA GLY A 65 0.58 8.78 2.27
C GLY A 65 1.80 8.60 3.20
N ILE A 66 2.78 9.50 3.12
CA ILE A 66 3.96 9.48 3.98
C ILE A 66 3.57 9.60 5.45
N LYS A 67 2.65 10.52 5.78
CA LYS A 67 2.12 10.65 7.15
C LYS A 67 1.43 9.37 7.60
N ALA A 68 0.61 8.76 6.75
CA ALA A 68 -0.08 7.51 7.06
C ALA A 68 0.89 6.37 7.34
N LEU A 69 2.02 6.30 6.63
CA LEU A 69 3.09 5.32 6.87
C LEU A 69 3.78 5.57 8.20
N ILE A 70 4.14 6.82 8.48
CA ILE A 70 4.74 7.24 9.76
C ILE A 70 3.82 6.93 10.94
N ASP A 71 2.51 7.12 10.76
CA ASP A 71 1.48 6.85 11.77
C ASP A 71 1.06 5.36 11.80
N LYS A 72 1.68 4.49 10.98
CA LYS A 72 1.42 3.04 10.90
C LYS A 72 -0.03 2.69 10.56
N THR A 73 -0.67 3.53 9.75
CA THR A 73 -2.06 3.35 9.27
C THR A 73 -2.15 2.90 7.81
N THR A 74 -1.00 2.63 7.19
CA THR A 74 -0.84 2.06 5.86
C THR A 74 0.44 1.22 5.85
N ASP A 75 0.47 0.19 5.01
CA ASP A 75 1.67 -0.65 4.81
C ASP A 75 2.62 -0.03 3.78
N ILE A 76 2.05 0.59 2.73
CA ILE A 76 2.81 1.22 1.64
C ILE A 76 2.29 2.65 1.43
N ALA A 77 3.22 3.61 1.38
CA ALA A 77 2.94 4.97 0.95
C ALA A 77 3.33 5.18 -0.52
N ASN A 78 2.34 5.47 -1.36
CA ASN A 78 2.62 5.94 -2.71
C ASN A 78 3.03 7.42 -2.65
N SER A 79 4.12 7.79 -3.32
CA SER A 79 4.61 9.17 -3.37
C SER A 79 5.07 9.53 -4.78
N SER A 80 4.73 10.74 -5.22
CA SER A 80 5.23 11.36 -6.45
C SER A 80 6.36 12.36 -6.20
N ARG A 81 6.94 12.31 -5.01
CA ARG A 81 8.11 13.10 -4.59
C ARG A 81 8.93 12.29 -3.61
N GLU A 82 10.18 12.70 -3.43
CA GLU A 82 11.02 12.19 -2.36
C GLU A 82 10.42 12.51 -0.97
N ILE A 83 10.69 11.63 -0.01
CA ILE A 83 10.40 11.91 1.40
C ILE A 83 11.31 13.04 1.88
N LYS A 84 10.75 14.01 2.61
CA LYS A 84 11.53 15.14 3.10
C LYS A 84 12.37 14.72 4.30
N LYS A 85 13.50 15.40 4.51
CA LYS A 85 14.39 15.15 5.66
C LYS A 85 13.65 15.18 7.01
N ASN A 86 12.76 16.15 7.23
CA ASN A 86 11.96 16.24 8.45
C ASN A 86 10.95 15.09 8.61
N GLU A 87 10.43 14.55 7.50
CA GLU A 87 9.53 13.37 7.51
C GLU A 87 10.32 12.10 7.84
N VAL A 88 11.56 11.96 7.36
CA VAL A 88 12.47 10.85 7.72
C VAL A 88 12.81 10.89 9.22
N GLU A 89 13.17 12.06 9.74
CA GLU A 89 13.47 12.24 11.16
C GLU A 89 12.25 11.87 12.03
N LEU A 90 11.06 12.32 11.62
CA LEU A 90 9.81 11.97 12.28
C LEU A 90 9.53 10.46 12.23
N ALA A 91 9.71 9.81 11.07
CA ALA A 91 9.55 8.37 10.92
C ALA A 91 10.45 7.60 11.90
N LYS A 92 11.74 7.96 11.95
CA LYS A 92 12.73 7.34 12.85
C LYS A 92 12.35 7.51 14.32
N SER A 93 11.90 8.71 14.72
CA SER A 93 11.43 8.94 16.10
C SER A 93 10.21 8.09 16.48
N LYS A 94 9.43 7.63 15.50
CA LYS A 94 8.28 6.72 15.68
C LYS A 94 8.63 5.25 15.43
N GLY A 95 9.91 4.94 15.21
CA GLY A 95 10.40 3.59 14.92
C GLY A 95 9.89 3.06 13.58
N VAL A 96 9.68 3.94 12.60
CA VAL A 96 9.40 3.60 11.21
C VAL A 96 10.65 3.91 10.40
N ASP A 97 11.09 2.95 9.58
CA ASP A 97 12.22 3.12 8.66
C ASP A 97 11.69 3.00 7.22
N PRO A 98 11.30 4.12 6.57
CA PRO A 98 10.76 4.10 5.23
C PRO A 98 11.82 3.61 4.22
N ASN A 99 11.50 2.54 3.50
CA ASN A 99 12.32 2.07 2.38
C ASN A 99 11.74 2.60 1.07
N GLU A 100 12.48 3.46 0.38
CA GLU A 100 12.05 4.06 -0.89
C GLU A 100 12.34 3.12 -2.07
N ILE A 101 11.30 2.84 -2.86
CA ILE A 101 11.40 2.05 -4.08
C ILE A 101 10.89 2.90 -5.24
N ILE A 102 11.78 3.20 -6.18
CA ILE A 102 11.42 3.93 -7.39
C ILE A 102 10.67 2.97 -8.33
N VAL A 103 9.40 3.30 -8.62
CA VAL A 103 8.54 2.47 -9.48
C VAL A 103 8.35 3.05 -10.88
N ALA A 104 8.56 4.36 -11.05
CA ALA A 104 8.40 5.06 -12.32
C ALA A 104 9.11 6.42 -12.30
N PHE A 105 9.40 6.93 -13.50
CA PHE A 105 9.75 8.33 -13.73
C PHE A 105 8.59 9.01 -14.45
N ASP A 106 8.22 10.22 -14.00
CA ASP A 106 7.13 11.01 -14.56
C ASP A 106 7.66 12.33 -15.13
N ALA A 107 6.95 12.90 -16.09
CA ALA A 107 7.27 14.17 -16.73
C ALA A 107 6.07 15.11 -16.67
N ILE A 108 6.29 16.32 -16.18
CA ILE A 108 5.27 17.38 -16.20
C ILE A 108 5.34 18.08 -17.56
N VAL A 109 4.24 18.05 -18.30
CA VAL A 109 4.11 18.73 -19.59
C VAL A 109 3.15 19.91 -19.47
N PRO A 110 3.61 21.16 -19.68
CA PRO A 110 2.70 22.30 -19.74
C PRO A 110 1.89 22.23 -21.04
N ILE A 111 0.57 21.99 -20.91
CA ILE A 111 -0.36 22.01 -22.03
C ILE A 111 -1.09 23.35 -22.02
N VAL A 112 -0.92 24.13 -23.10
CA VAL A 112 -1.57 25.44 -23.25
C VAL A 112 -2.69 25.39 -24.29
N ASN A 113 -3.77 26.12 -24.04
CA ASN A 113 -4.81 26.33 -25.04
C ASN A 113 -4.22 27.16 -26.21
N PRO A 114 -4.44 26.78 -27.48
CA PRO A 114 -3.93 27.54 -28.63
C PRO A 114 -4.38 29.02 -28.68
N ARG A 115 -5.49 29.37 -28.01
CA ARG A 115 -5.98 30.76 -27.90
C ARG A 115 -5.32 31.55 -26.76
N ASN A 116 -4.44 30.94 -25.96
CA ASN A 116 -3.74 31.62 -24.89
C ASN A 116 -2.71 32.60 -25.49
N LYS A 117 -2.83 33.88 -25.11
CA LYS A 117 -1.96 34.98 -25.60
C LYS A 117 -0.65 35.11 -24.82
N ILE A 118 -0.43 34.27 -23.80
CA ILE A 118 0.84 34.26 -23.06
C ILE A 118 1.99 34.06 -24.05
N THR A 119 2.94 34.99 -24.01
CA THR A 119 4.20 34.96 -24.74
C THR A 119 5.30 35.06 -23.69
N GLY A 120 6.37 34.27 -23.84
CA GLY A 120 7.50 34.28 -22.90
C GLY A 120 7.42 33.28 -21.74
N LEU A 121 6.85 32.08 -21.94
CA LEU A 121 7.16 30.96 -21.04
C LEU A 121 8.64 30.61 -21.21
N SER A 122 9.43 30.86 -20.17
CA SER A 122 10.80 30.38 -20.06
C SER A 122 10.85 29.17 -19.14
N VAL A 123 11.94 28.41 -19.22
CA VAL A 123 12.26 27.34 -18.27
C VAL A 123 12.96 27.88 -17.01
N ASP A 124 13.24 29.20 -17.01
CA ASP A 124 13.92 29.97 -15.96
C ASP A 124 12.93 30.82 -15.13
#